data_AF-A0A7J4E380-F1
#
_entry.id   AF-A0A7J4E380-F1
#
_cell.length_a   1.000
_cell.length_b   1.000
_cell.length_c   1.000
_cell.angle_alpha   90.00
_cell.angle_beta   90.00
_cell.angle_gamma   90.00
#
_symmetry.space_group_name_H-M   'P 1'
#
loop_
_entity.id
_entity.type
_entity.pdbx_description
1 polymer ?
#
loop_
_entity_poly.entity_id
_entity_poly.type
_entity_poly.pdbx_seq_one_letter_code
_entity_poly.pdbx_strand_id
1 'polypeptide(L)'
;MLWGQLYRTENALKNLLRGWGFEVVRSASWSNEKNLNVILFELERETIQTPKRHMGPPVEKARESENFLKKHLGAEDTVAGPWVEDGRWVVEKKRRWSSAKELLSSALRDGGRSVGVAGKIAEKLRGGFRLLSWREAVGLYRAEEGFAKFFSKFLAGRPVWLEQA
;
A
#
# COMPACT_ATOMS: atom_id res chain seq x y z
N MET A 1 -4.16 20.70 -15.44
CA MET A 1 -4.17 19.25 -15.69
C MET A 1 -4.29 18.48 -14.38
N LEU A 2 -5.49 17.95 -14.09
CA LEU A 2 -5.83 17.20 -12.87
C LEU A 2 -5.37 15.73 -12.97
N TRP A 3 -5.70 15.05 -14.07
CA TRP A 3 -5.43 13.63 -14.30
C TRP A 3 -3.96 13.24 -14.14
N GLY A 4 -3.02 14.05 -14.67
CA GLY A 4 -1.58 13.79 -14.48
C GLY A 4 -1.12 13.82 -13.01
N GLN A 5 -1.79 14.61 -12.15
CA GLN A 5 -1.50 14.62 -10.71
C GLN A 5 -2.10 13.39 -10.01
N LEU A 6 -3.29 12.96 -10.44
CA LEU A 6 -3.93 11.74 -9.92
C LEU A 6 -3.12 10.50 -10.27
N TYR A 7 -2.76 10.29 -11.54
CA TYR A 7 -1.99 9.12 -11.97
C TYR A 7 -0.60 9.05 -11.34
N ARG A 8 0.06 10.21 -11.14
CA ARG A 8 1.33 10.25 -10.41
C ARG A 8 1.14 9.83 -8.95
N THR A 9 0.11 10.35 -8.30
CA THR A 9 -0.21 10.01 -6.91
C THR A 9 -0.61 8.54 -6.77
N GLU A 10 -1.43 8.02 -7.68
CA GLU A 10 -1.83 6.61 -7.71
C GLU A 10 -0.60 5.70 -7.82
N ASN A 11 0.30 5.96 -8.77
CA ASN A 11 1.51 5.15 -8.92
C ASN A 11 2.43 5.25 -7.70
N ALA A 12 2.57 6.43 -7.11
CA ALA A 12 3.35 6.63 -5.90
C ALA A 12 2.81 5.80 -4.73
N LEU A 13 1.50 5.82 -4.50
CA LEU A 13 0.85 5.05 -3.45
C LEU A 13 0.83 3.54 -3.74
N LYS A 14 0.67 3.14 -5.00
CA LYS A 14 0.82 1.73 -5.43
C LYS A 14 2.21 1.20 -5.09
N ASN A 15 3.25 1.97 -5.40
CA ASN A 15 4.64 1.60 -5.11
C ASN A 15 4.91 1.56 -3.61
N LEU A 16 4.33 2.49 -2.84
CA LEU A 16 4.40 2.47 -1.39
C LEU A 16 3.80 1.16 -0.83
N LEU A 17 2.57 0.82 -1.23
CA LEU A 17 1.88 -0.41 -0.79
C LEU A 17 2.72 -1.66 -1.11
N ARG A 18 3.22 -1.78 -2.35
CA ARG A 18 4.09 -2.90 -2.77
C ARG A 18 5.40 -2.95 -2.00
N GLY A 19 6.04 -1.80 -1.77
CA GLY A 19 7.27 -1.71 -0.98
C GLY A 19 7.11 -2.19 0.47
N TRP A 20 5.90 -2.08 1.02
CA TRP A 20 5.55 -2.61 2.35
C TRP A 20 5.03 -4.05 2.32
N GLY A 21 4.97 -4.68 1.14
CA GLY A 21 4.60 -6.08 0.96
C GLY A 21 3.10 -6.33 0.81
N PHE A 22 2.31 -5.31 0.50
CA PHE A 22 0.93 -5.50 0.07
C PHE A 22 0.89 -5.87 -1.41
N GLU A 23 0.13 -6.90 -1.76
CA GLU A 23 -0.12 -7.27 -3.15
C GLU A 23 -1.23 -6.39 -3.72
N VAL A 24 -0.87 -5.52 -4.67
CA VAL A 24 -1.80 -4.62 -5.36
C VAL A 24 -2.20 -5.25 -6.69
N VAL A 25 -3.42 -5.78 -6.75
CA VAL A 25 -4.02 -6.45 -7.91
C VAL A 25 -4.28 -5.44 -9.01
N ARG A 26 -5.04 -4.38 -8.70
CA ARG A 26 -5.37 -3.28 -9.62
C ARG A 26 -5.42 -1.95 -8.88
N SER A 27 -5.22 -0.88 -9.62
CA SER A 27 -5.43 0.48 -9.14
C SER A 27 -6.13 1.30 -10.21
N ALA A 28 -6.86 2.33 -9.80
CA ALA A 28 -7.48 3.27 -10.72
C ALA A 28 -7.76 4.61 -10.04
N SER A 29 -7.80 5.67 -10.84
CA SER A 29 -8.19 7.01 -10.41
C SER A 29 -9.50 7.44 -11.04
N TRP A 30 -10.33 8.15 -10.28
CA TRP A 30 -11.58 8.74 -10.75
C TRP A 30 -11.76 10.14 -10.17
N SER A 31 -12.44 11.01 -10.90
CA SER A 31 -12.81 12.35 -10.46
C SER A 31 -14.16 12.72 -11.05
N ASN A 32 -14.98 13.46 -10.29
CA ASN A 32 -16.14 14.15 -10.86
C ASN A 32 -15.77 15.48 -11.54
N GLU A 33 -14.46 15.79 -11.62
CA GLU A 33 -13.86 17.03 -12.16
C GLU A 33 -14.32 18.32 -11.48
N LYS A 34 -15.04 18.22 -10.35
CA LYS A 34 -15.55 19.34 -9.58
C LYS A 34 -14.86 19.43 -8.23
N ASN A 35 -15.19 18.50 -7.33
CA ASN A 35 -14.80 18.58 -5.92
C ASN A 35 -14.39 17.23 -5.32
N LEU A 36 -14.57 16.11 -6.04
CA LEU A 36 -14.30 14.78 -5.53
C LEU A 36 -13.28 14.07 -6.43
N ASN A 37 -12.24 13.56 -5.79
CA ASN A 37 -11.23 12.71 -6.41
C ASN A 37 -11.12 11.42 -5.61
N VAL A 38 -11.02 10.29 -6.30
CA VAL A 38 -10.89 8.96 -5.71
C VAL A 38 -9.70 8.26 -6.34
N ILE A 39 -8.87 7.66 -5.50
CA ILE A 39 -7.85 6.71 -5.92
C ILE A 39 -8.21 5.38 -5.26
N LEU A 40 -8.40 4.37 -6.10
CA LEU A 40 -8.86 3.05 -5.71
C LEU A 40 -7.72 2.05 -5.83
N PHE A 41 -7.60 1.18 -4.83
CA PHE A 41 -6.68 0.05 -4.82
C PHE A 41 -7.45 -1.22 -4.51
N GLU A 42 -7.30 -2.22 -5.36
CA GLU A 42 -7.69 -3.59 -5.07
C GLU A 42 -6.47 -4.33 -4.53
N LEU A 43 -6.57 -4.80 -3.29
CA LEU A 43 -5.52 -5.54 -2.62
C LEU A 43 -5.94 -7.00 -2.46
N GLU A 44 -4.99 -7.92 -2.54
CA GLU A 44 -5.27 -9.32 -2.20
C GLU A 44 -5.74 -9.44 -0.75
N ARG A 45 -5.13 -8.64 0.16
CA ARG A 45 -5.54 -8.50 1.55
C ARG A 45 -5.35 -7.05 2.02
N GLU A 46 -6.35 -6.52 2.72
CA GLU A 46 -6.26 -5.20 3.36
C GLU A 46 -5.34 -5.21 4.59
N THR A 47 -5.23 -6.38 5.24
CA THR A 47 -4.33 -6.64 6.37
C THR A 47 -3.47 -7.87 6.06
N ILE A 48 -2.16 -7.73 6.19
CA ILE A 48 -1.18 -8.80 5.98
C ILE A 48 -0.60 -9.28 7.32
N GLN A 49 0.07 -10.45 7.31
CA GLN A 49 0.70 -11.00 8.51
C GLN A 49 1.73 -10.03 9.10
N THR A 50 1.68 -9.86 10.42
CA THR A 50 2.57 -8.95 11.16
C THR A 50 4.04 -9.36 11.08
N PRO A 51 4.43 -10.64 11.22
CA PRO A 51 5.82 -11.02 11.02
C PRO A 51 6.22 -10.90 9.55
N LYS A 52 7.44 -10.39 9.29
CA LYS A 52 8.09 -10.40 7.98
C LYS A 52 9.43 -11.11 8.12
N ARG A 53 9.68 -12.08 7.25
CA ARG A 53 11.01 -12.70 7.12
C ARG A 53 12.02 -11.67 6.64
N HIS A 54 13.14 -11.59 7.34
CA HIS A 54 14.28 -10.77 6.98
C HIS A 54 15.48 -11.69 6.80
N MET A 55 15.94 -11.81 5.55
CA MET A 55 17.11 -12.61 5.19
C MET A 55 18.38 -11.85 5.51
N GLY A 56 19.25 -12.49 6.27
CA GLY A 56 20.59 -12.05 6.60
C GLY A 56 21.64 -12.55 5.61
N PRO A 57 22.92 -12.42 5.98
CA PRO A 57 24.03 -12.87 5.17
C PRO A 57 24.11 -14.41 5.14
N PRO A 58 24.83 -14.99 4.16
CA PRO A 58 25.29 -16.37 4.22
C PRO A 58 26.10 -16.65 5.49
N VAL A 59 25.91 -17.83 6.07
CA VAL A 59 26.48 -18.20 7.39
C VAL A 59 28.00 -18.27 7.40
N GLU A 60 28.63 -18.54 6.26
CA GLU A 60 30.08 -18.58 6.09
C GLU A 60 30.74 -17.20 6.22
N LYS A 61 29.96 -16.12 6.08
CA LYS A 61 30.45 -14.75 6.28
C LYS A 61 30.46 -14.41 7.76
N ALA A 62 31.51 -14.80 8.46
CA ALA A 62 31.62 -14.73 9.92
C ALA A 62 31.36 -13.31 10.48
N ARG A 63 31.99 -12.28 9.91
CA ARG A 63 31.85 -10.89 10.40
C ARG A 63 30.43 -10.35 10.21
N GLU A 64 29.83 -10.58 9.05
CA GLU A 64 28.48 -10.16 8.74
C GLU A 64 27.45 -10.94 9.56
N SER A 65 27.68 -12.23 9.79
CA SER A 65 26.88 -13.08 10.67
C SER A 65 26.89 -12.55 12.10
N GLU A 66 28.07 -12.21 12.64
CA GLU A 66 28.19 -11.64 13.99
C GLU A 66 27.41 -10.32 14.10
N ASN A 67 27.54 -9.43 13.10
CA ASN A 67 26.78 -8.18 13.07
C ASN A 67 25.27 -8.41 13.00
N PHE A 68 24.84 -9.39 12.21
CA PHE A 68 23.43 -9.77 12.09
C PHE A 68 22.88 -10.28 13.41
N LEU A 69 23.59 -11.19 14.07
CA LEU A 69 23.21 -11.74 15.37
C LEU A 69 23.14 -10.63 16.43
N LYS A 70 24.15 -9.75 16.53
CA LYS A 70 24.15 -8.61 17.45
C LYS A 70 22.94 -7.68 17.25
N LYS A 71 22.52 -7.49 16.00
CA LYS A 71 21.40 -6.61 15.67
C LYS A 71 20.04 -7.22 15.99
N HIS A 72 19.91 -8.54 15.91
CA HIS A 72 18.60 -9.19 15.88
C HIS A 72 18.31 -10.11 17.06
N LEU A 73 19.33 -10.67 17.71
CA LEU A 73 19.17 -11.50 18.89
C LEU A 73 18.66 -10.64 20.06
N GLY A 74 17.47 -10.95 20.57
CA GLY A 74 16.85 -10.22 21.68
C GLY A 74 16.31 -8.82 21.33
N ALA A 75 16.31 -8.42 20.05
CA ALA A 75 15.71 -7.15 19.64
C ALA A 75 14.18 -7.17 19.80
N GLU A 76 13.59 -6.08 20.30
CA GLU A 76 12.15 -5.98 20.61
C GLU A 76 11.26 -6.27 19.39
N ASP A 77 11.71 -5.88 18.20
CA ASP A 77 11.01 -6.09 16.95
C ASP A 77 11.36 -7.44 16.28
N THR A 78 12.16 -8.32 16.91
CA THR A 78 12.38 -9.71 16.48
C THR A 78 11.31 -10.61 17.11
N VAL A 79 10.43 -11.15 16.29
CA VAL A 79 9.36 -12.08 16.72
C VAL A 79 9.89 -13.50 16.88
N ALA A 80 10.77 -13.93 15.96
CA ALA A 80 11.38 -15.25 15.98
C ALA A 80 12.78 -15.24 15.37
N GLY A 81 13.61 -16.21 15.78
CA GLY A 81 14.99 -16.34 15.35
C GLY A 81 15.97 -15.53 16.19
N PRO A 82 17.23 -15.40 15.73
CA PRO A 82 17.76 -15.87 14.43
C PRO A 82 17.84 -17.40 14.28
N TRP A 83 17.65 -17.92 13.05
CA TRP A 83 17.93 -19.32 12.67
C TRP A 83 18.61 -19.39 11.28
N VAL A 84 18.97 -20.60 10.84
CA VAL A 84 19.57 -20.83 9.52
C VAL A 84 18.57 -21.54 8.60
N GLU A 85 18.33 -20.97 7.42
CA GLU A 85 17.50 -21.54 6.34
C GLU A 85 18.28 -21.36 5.04
N ASP A 86 18.44 -22.43 4.25
CA ASP A 86 19.16 -22.42 2.97
C ASP A 86 20.56 -21.75 3.02
N GLY A 87 21.32 -22.03 4.07
CA GLY A 87 22.69 -21.50 4.26
C GLY A 87 22.75 -20.01 4.62
N ARG A 88 21.63 -19.39 4.96
CA ARG A 88 21.57 -17.97 5.35
C ARG A 88 20.92 -17.79 6.71
N TRP A 89 21.33 -16.73 7.40
CA TRP A 89 20.63 -16.28 8.59
C TRP A 89 19.24 -15.75 8.24
N VAL A 90 18.25 -16.06 9.07
CA VAL A 90 16.89 -15.55 8.92
C VAL A 90 16.35 -15.16 10.29
N VAL A 91 15.55 -14.10 10.32
CA VAL A 91 14.73 -13.68 11.48
C VAL A 91 13.33 -13.31 11.01
N GLU A 92 12.35 -13.46 11.89
CA GLU A 92 11.03 -12.84 11.68
C GLU A 92 10.99 -11.52 12.44
N LYS A 93 10.71 -10.43 11.72
CA LYS A 93 10.60 -9.08 12.28
C LYS A 93 9.14 -8.64 12.34
N LYS A 94 8.78 -7.90 13.39
CA LYS A 94 7.48 -7.23 13.47
C LYS A 94 7.41 -6.14 12.40
N ARG A 95 6.43 -6.21 11.51
CA ARG A 95 6.12 -5.13 10.57
C ARG A 95 5.63 -3.91 11.35
N ARG A 96 6.09 -2.74 10.93
CA ARG A 96 5.57 -1.47 11.45
C ARG A 96 4.10 -1.27 11.10
N TRP A 97 3.70 -1.68 9.89
CA TRP A 97 2.32 -1.57 9.41
C TRP A 97 1.90 -2.90 8.79
N SER A 98 0.83 -3.49 9.32
CA SER A 98 0.17 -4.68 8.75
C SER A 98 -1.14 -4.32 8.04
N SER A 99 -1.71 -3.15 8.30
CA SER A 99 -2.90 -2.62 7.63
C SER A 99 -2.54 -1.60 6.55
N ALA A 100 -3.10 -1.76 5.35
CA ALA A 100 -2.93 -0.81 4.26
C ALA A 100 -3.50 0.57 4.63
N LYS A 101 -4.63 0.61 5.35
CA LYS A 101 -5.27 1.84 5.82
C LYS A 101 -4.37 2.60 6.79
N GLU A 102 -3.71 1.91 7.72
CA GLU A 102 -2.76 2.53 8.65
C GLU A 102 -1.51 3.05 7.94
N LEU A 103 -0.94 2.26 7.02
CA LEU A 103 0.20 2.67 6.21
C LEU A 103 -0.11 3.96 5.42
N LEU A 104 -1.24 3.97 4.69
CA LEU A 104 -1.64 5.13 3.90
C LEU A 104 -1.97 6.32 4.79
N SER A 105 -2.64 6.12 5.92
CA SER A 105 -2.94 7.18 6.89
C SER A 105 -1.66 7.82 7.42
N SER A 106 -0.66 7.01 7.80
CA SER A 106 0.63 7.50 8.25
C SER A 106 1.40 8.22 7.14
N ALA A 107 1.40 7.69 5.92
CA ALA A 107 2.17 8.26 4.81
C ALA A 107 1.57 9.57 4.27
N LEU A 108 0.24 9.72 4.34
CA LEU A 108 -0.47 10.87 3.82
C LEU A 108 -0.73 11.98 4.85
N ARG A 109 -0.37 11.76 6.12
CA ARG A 109 -0.61 12.72 7.23
C ARG A 109 -0.20 14.16 6.89
N ASP A 110 0.98 14.33 6.27
CA ASP A 110 1.51 15.64 5.89
C ASP A 110 1.42 15.91 4.37
N GLY A 111 0.46 15.27 3.71
CA GLY A 111 0.20 15.37 2.26
C GLY A 111 1.01 14.41 1.39
N GLY A 112 1.90 13.58 1.97
CA GLY A 112 2.55 12.47 1.27
C GLY A 112 3.61 12.85 0.22
N ARG A 113 4.17 14.07 0.27
CA ARG A 113 5.28 14.45 -0.63
C ARG A 113 6.49 13.53 -0.50
N SER A 114 6.79 13.06 0.71
CA SER A 114 7.88 12.12 0.99
C SER A 114 7.70 10.75 0.32
N VAL A 115 6.47 10.37 -0.01
CA VAL A 115 6.16 9.11 -0.71
C VAL A 115 5.80 9.32 -2.18
N GLY A 116 6.01 10.52 -2.73
CA GLY A 116 5.85 10.81 -4.16
C GLY A 116 4.49 11.35 -4.58
N VAL A 117 3.60 11.70 -3.65
CA VAL A 117 2.31 12.35 -3.98
C VAL A 117 2.54 13.64 -4.76
N ALA A 118 1.74 13.88 -5.79
CA ALA A 118 1.87 15.05 -6.64
C ALA A 118 1.54 16.35 -5.88
N GLY A 119 2.25 17.46 -6.16
CA GLY A 119 2.23 18.67 -5.34
C GLY A 119 0.84 19.24 -5.07
N LYS A 120 -0.01 19.37 -6.10
CA LYS A 120 -1.37 19.90 -5.95
C LYS A 120 -2.29 18.98 -5.16
N ILE A 121 -2.09 17.67 -5.27
CA ILE A 121 -2.84 16.68 -4.49
C ILE A 121 -2.39 16.72 -3.03
N ALA A 122 -1.08 16.80 -2.78
CA ALA A 122 -0.52 16.89 -1.44
C ALA A 122 -1.06 18.10 -0.65
N GLU A 123 -1.20 19.26 -1.30
CA GLU A 123 -1.83 20.44 -0.71
C GLU A 123 -3.27 20.18 -0.27
N LYS A 124 -4.06 19.48 -1.08
CA LYS A 124 -5.45 19.13 -0.73
C LYS A 124 -5.52 18.08 0.37
N LEU A 125 -4.65 17.07 0.33
CA LEU A 125 -4.60 16.02 1.37
C LEU A 125 -4.24 16.58 2.74
N ARG A 126 -3.40 17.64 2.82
CA ARG A 126 -3.13 18.34 4.09
C ARG A 126 -4.39 18.98 4.70
N GLY A 127 -5.34 19.38 3.86
CA GLY A 127 -6.65 19.90 4.31
C GLY A 127 -7.61 18.79 4.76
N GLY A 128 -7.27 17.52 4.54
CA GLY A 128 -8.07 16.36 4.93
C GLY A 128 -8.29 15.39 3.77
N PHE A 129 -8.47 14.12 4.12
CA PHE A 129 -8.82 13.05 3.19
C PHE A 129 -9.56 11.94 3.94
N ARG A 130 -10.20 11.04 3.18
CA ARG A 130 -10.87 9.86 3.73
C ARG A 130 -10.25 8.61 3.14
N LEU A 131 -9.91 7.65 4.00
CA LEU A 131 -9.56 6.29 3.61
C LEU A 131 -10.76 5.39 3.90
N LEU A 132 -11.31 4.79 2.84
CA LEU A 132 -12.51 3.98 2.91
C LEU A 132 -12.17 2.54 2.52
N SER A 133 -12.60 1.59 3.33
CA SER A 133 -12.77 0.20 2.89
C SER A 133 -13.95 0.09 1.94
N TRP A 134 -14.10 -1.06 1.28
CA TRP A 134 -15.24 -1.28 0.38
C TRP A 134 -16.59 -1.10 1.09
N ARG A 135 -16.68 -1.47 2.38
CA ARG A 135 -17.91 -1.31 3.20
C ARG A 135 -18.23 0.16 3.46
N GLU A 136 -17.20 0.96 3.72
CA GLU A 136 -17.33 2.40 3.97
C GLU A 136 -17.62 3.18 2.67
N ALA A 137 -17.20 2.63 1.52
CA ALA A 137 -17.44 3.23 0.20
C ALA A 137 -18.90 3.10 -0.29
N VAL A 138 -19.74 2.28 0.36
CA VAL A 138 -21.17 2.11 -0.01
C VAL A 138 -21.93 3.44 0.01
N GLY A 139 -21.65 4.31 0.98
CA GLY A 139 -22.28 5.63 1.04
C GLY A 139 -21.91 6.50 -0.16
N LEU A 140 -20.64 6.45 -0.58
CA LEU A 140 -20.17 7.17 -1.77
C LEU A 140 -20.78 6.59 -3.05
N TYR A 141 -20.83 5.27 -3.16
CA TYR A 141 -21.46 4.56 -4.26
C TYR A 141 -22.93 4.96 -4.45
N ARG A 142 -23.68 5.14 -3.36
CA ARG A 142 -25.09 5.56 -3.43
C ARG A 142 -25.27 7.05 -3.76
N ALA A 143 -24.33 7.89 -3.33
CA ALA A 143 -24.45 9.34 -3.46
C ALA A 143 -23.94 9.88 -4.81
N GLU A 144 -22.93 9.24 -5.41
CA GLU A 144 -22.25 9.75 -6.61
C GLU A 144 -22.43 8.79 -7.78
N GLU A 145 -23.41 9.05 -8.67
CA GLU A 145 -23.73 8.18 -9.81
C GLU A 145 -22.52 7.91 -10.71
N GLY A 146 -21.70 8.94 -10.97
CA GLY A 146 -20.48 8.80 -11.77
C GLY A 146 -19.46 7.87 -11.12
N PHE A 147 -19.34 7.92 -9.79
CA PHE A 147 -18.49 7.00 -9.04
C PHE A 147 -19.07 5.59 -9.05
N ALA A 148 -20.39 5.44 -8.90
CA ALA A 148 -21.05 4.14 -8.96
C ALA A 148 -20.75 3.42 -10.28
N LYS A 149 -20.95 4.11 -11.42
CA LYS A 149 -20.63 3.56 -12.76
C LYS A 149 -19.16 3.17 -12.89
N PHE A 150 -18.25 4.03 -12.44
CA PHE A 150 -16.81 3.74 -12.45
C PHE A 150 -16.46 2.52 -11.59
N PHE A 151 -16.98 2.47 -10.36
CA PHE A 151 -16.67 1.43 -9.39
C PHE A 151 -17.23 0.08 -9.84
N SER A 152 -18.44 0.02 -10.37
CA SER A 152 -19.02 -1.21 -10.94
C SER A 152 -18.17 -1.75 -12.10
N LYS A 153 -17.70 -0.88 -13.01
CA LYS A 153 -16.81 -1.27 -14.11
C LYS A 153 -15.46 -1.78 -13.60
N PHE A 154 -14.89 -1.08 -12.62
CA PHE A 154 -13.65 -1.51 -11.97
C PHE A 154 -13.80 -2.92 -11.36
N LEU A 155 -14.87 -3.15 -10.60
CA LEU A 155 -15.13 -4.46 -9.98
C LEU A 155 -15.40 -5.55 -11.01
N ALA A 156 -16.17 -5.26 -12.07
CA ALA A 156 -16.42 -6.22 -13.14
C ALA A 156 -15.13 -6.71 -13.79
N GLY A 157 -14.13 -5.83 -13.91
CA GLY A 157 -12.81 -6.16 -14.44
C GLY A 157 -12.79 -6.67 -15.87
N ARG A 158 -13.90 -6.51 -16.59
CA ARG A 158 -14.04 -6.88 -17.99
C ARG A 158 -13.53 -5.73 -18.85
N PRO A 159 -12.66 -6.00 -19.84
CA PRO A 159 -12.34 -4.99 -20.82
C PRO A 159 -13.58 -4.71 -21.68
N VAL A 160 -13.70 -3.48 -22.17
CA VAL A 160 -14.90 -2.97 -22.85
C VAL A 160 -15.34 -3.83 -24.05
N TRP A 161 -14.39 -4.47 -24.74
CA TRP A 161 -14.67 -5.34 -25.89
C TRP A 161 -15.32 -6.69 -25.52
N LEU A 162 -15.24 -7.11 -24.25
CA LEU A 162 -15.85 -8.34 -23.73
C LEU A 162 -17.29 -8.12 -23.24
N GLU A 163 -17.77 -6.88 -23.18
CA GLU A 163 -19.14 -6.55 -22.79
C GLU A 163 -20.16 -6.69 -23.94
N GLN A 164 -19.68 -6.94 -25.16
CA GLN A 164 -20.49 -7.04 -26.39
C GLN A 164 -20.67 -8.49 -26.89
N ALA A 165 -20.16 -9.48 -26.13
CA ALA A 165 -20.23 -10.91 -26.45
C ALA A 165 -21.36 -11.60 -25.68
#